data_AF-A0A817MK05-F1
#
_entry.id   AF-A0A817MK05-F1
#
_cell.length_a   1.000
_cell.length_b   1.000
_cell.length_c   1.000
_cell.angle_alpha   90.00
_cell.angle_beta   90.00
_cell.angle_gamma   90.00
#
_symmetry.space_group_name_H-M   'P 1'
#
loop_
_entity.id
_entity.type
_entity.pdbx_description
1 polymer ?
#
loop_
_entity_poly.entity_id
_entity_poly.type
_entity_poly.pdbx_seq_one_letter_code
_entity_poly.pdbx_strand_id
1 'polypeptide(L)'
;MSSISIDASTLQINSFGLQNLMNFIFVHERTLKEFGAIKIQLSSDCALALKKRQISLTCASIQQITKVSDDEPIYFVQKRDDANVYTGQRSPIKNEETFWCSLSNLGQKFSTSGVSLLPNKSFFYEKQHGKYFSIHRIPRKSLLRLSGTKITNQFVSSLTRAHGPGAIFPLSSVQQRLFLLVYHHQGGPRHWYIIPACERETLQKILQRQNSTYCLEHGELMINPVVFDKYHIRYHRIIQYPNEFVILSAGALSQSFTLDASWSESIPFALPSWIEEGHATARNLACQCNINFPLSKTIDVSVFRHELIQKYIDTHLNIVKDGKTSITQ
;
A
#
# COMPACT_ATOMS: atom_id res chain seq x y z
N MET A 1 5.08 -28.94 -3.15
CA MET A 1 5.68 -28.10 -2.08
C MET A 1 4.62 -27.10 -1.67
N SER A 2 4.19 -27.12 -0.40
CA SER A 2 3.15 -26.23 0.12
C SER A 2 3.60 -24.77 0.03
N SER A 3 2.83 -23.92 -0.63
CA SER A 3 3.11 -22.48 -0.75
C SER A 3 3.23 -21.85 0.64
N ILE A 4 4.24 -21.01 0.85
CA ILE A 4 4.45 -20.24 2.09
C ILE A 4 3.53 -18.99 2.09
N SER A 5 2.33 -19.11 1.51
CA SER A 5 1.36 -18.03 1.49
C SER A 5 0.51 -18.12 2.75
N ILE A 6 0.76 -17.23 3.71
CA ILE A 6 -0.10 -17.06 4.87
C ILE A 6 -0.99 -15.85 4.60
N ASP A 7 -2.30 -16.04 4.65
CA ASP A 7 -3.24 -14.93 4.55
C ASP A 7 -3.01 -13.95 5.71
N ALA A 8 -2.93 -12.65 5.40
CA ALA A 8 -2.67 -11.66 6.44
C ALA A 8 -3.87 -11.53 7.39
N SER A 9 -3.59 -11.12 8.63
CA SER A 9 -4.62 -10.96 9.66
C SER A 9 -5.71 -9.96 9.27
N THR A 10 -6.97 -10.39 9.41
CA THR A 10 -8.15 -9.53 9.28
C THR A 10 -8.66 -9.17 10.68
N LEU A 11 -8.75 -7.88 10.98
CA LEU A 11 -9.19 -7.36 12.26
C LEU A 11 -10.53 -6.62 12.11
N GLN A 12 -11.43 -6.81 13.07
CA GLN A 12 -12.64 -6.01 13.15
C GLN A 12 -12.37 -4.72 13.93
N ILE A 13 -12.92 -3.60 13.47
CA ILE A 13 -12.84 -2.32 14.19
C ILE A 13 -14.25 -1.75 14.41
N ASN A 14 -14.49 -1.27 15.63
CA ASN A 14 -15.72 -0.56 15.99
C ASN A 14 -15.57 0.96 15.86
N SER A 15 -16.66 1.72 16.03
CA SER A 15 -16.63 3.18 15.92
C SER A 15 -15.62 3.84 16.85
N PHE A 16 -15.44 3.32 18.07
CA PHE A 16 -14.45 3.81 19.03
C PHE A 16 -13.02 3.58 18.52
N GLY A 17 -12.72 2.37 18.04
CA GLY A 17 -11.44 2.03 17.44
C GLY A 17 -11.15 2.89 16.22
N LEU A 18 -12.14 3.12 15.36
CA LEU A 18 -11.99 3.95 14.16
C LEU A 18 -11.70 5.42 14.49
N GLN A 19 -12.35 5.99 15.51
CA GLN A 19 -12.05 7.36 15.96
C GLN A 19 -10.64 7.47 16.56
N ASN A 20 -10.16 6.38 17.17
CA ASN A 20 -8.82 6.23 17.76
C ASN A 20 -7.91 5.35 16.91
N LEU A 21 -8.00 5.48 15.57
CA LEU A 21 -7.33 4.54 14.65
C LEU A 21 -5.82 4.40 14.91
N MET A 22 -5.11 5.48 15.24
CA MET A 22 -3.66 5.39 15.52
C MET A 22 -3.35 4.48 16.71
N ASN A 23 -4.12 4.59 17.80
CA ASN A 23 -4.02 3.70 18.96
C ASN A 23 -4.33 2.25 18.57
N PHE A 24 -5.40 2.02 17.80
CA PHE A 24 -5.76 0.69 17.32
C PHE A 24 -4.61 0.06 16.50
N ILE A 25 -4.02 0.81 15.57
CA ILE A 25 -2.90 0.32 14.76
C ILE A 25 -1.68 0.04 15.65
N PHE A 26 -1.39 0.92 16.61
CA PHE A 26 -0.27 0.76 17.53
C PHE A 26 -0.38 -0.51 18.38
N VAL A 27 -1.56 -0.81 18.92
CA VAL A 27 -1.82 -2.05 19.68
C VAL A 27 -1.61 -3.30 18.82
N HIS A 28 -1.94 -3.23 17.53
CA HIS A 28 -1.78 -4.35 16.59
C HIS A 28 -0.48 -4.28 15.78
N GLU A 29 0.47 -3.44 16.17
CA GLU A 29 1.66 -3.17 15.36
C GLU A 29 2.56 -4.40 15.20
N ARG A 30 2.64 -5.25 16.22
CA ARG A 30 3.41 -6.51 16.14
C ARG A 30 2.93 -7.38 14.98
N THR A 31 1.62 -7.59 14.86
CA THR A 31 1.01 -8.35 13.76
C THR A 31 1.21 -7.62 12.44
N LEU A 32 1.05 -6.30 12.42
CA LEU A 32 1.30 -5.49 11.23
C LEU A 32 2.72 -5.65 10.68
N LYS A 33 3.74 -5.69 11.56
CA LYS A 33 5.14 -5.91 11.16
C LYS A 33 5.41 -7.33 10.71
N GLU A 34 4.86 -8.32 11.42
CA GLU A 34 5.04 -9.74 11.10
C GLU A 34 4.55 -10.08 9.68
N PHE A 35 3.37 -9.58 9.33
CA PHE A 35 2.73 -9.82 8.04
C PHE A 35 3.03 -8.73 6.99
N GLY A 36 3.65 -7.62 7.38
CA GLY A 36 3.82 -6.43 6.55
C GLY A 36 2.54 -5.64 6.28
N ALA A 37 1.37 -6.20 6.57
CA ALA A 37 0.07 -5.54 6.43
C ALA A 37 -1.00 -6.16 7.34
N ILE A 38 -2.06 -5.40 7.62
CA ILE A 38 -3.31 -5.90 8.19
C ILE A 38 -4.50 -5.42 7.38
N LYS A 39 -5.54 -6.25 7.31
CA LYS A 39 -6.84 -5.86 6.79
C LYS A 39 -7.76 -5.47 7.95
N ILE A 40 -8.51 -4.38 7.80
CA ILE A 40 -9.49 -3.93 8.77
C ILE A 40 -10.88 -3.93 8.13
N GLN A 41 -11.79 -4.65 8.77
CA GLN A 41 -13.21 -4.66 8.44
C GLN A 41 -13.97 -3.78 9.44
N LEU A 42 -14.82 -2.91 8.89
CA LEU A 42 -15.63 -1.98 9.67
C LEU A 42 -16.88 -2.68 10.19
N SER A 43 -17.15 -2.51 11.48
CA SER A 43 -18.45 -2.85 12.06
C SER A 43 -19.55 -1.89 11.57
N SER A 44 -20.81 -2.29 11.76
CA SER A 44 -21.99 -1.54 11.32
C SER A 44 -22.15 -0.16 12.00
N ASP A 45 -21.57 0.07 13.17
CA ASP A 45 -21.62 1.35 13.89
C ASP A 45 -20.58 2.37 13.39
N CYS A 46 -19.67 1.98 12.49
CA CYS A 46 -18.68 2.87 11.91
C CYS A 46 -19.32 3.84 10.89
N ALA A 47 -19.02 5.13 11.03
CA ALA A 47 -19.51 6.16 10.11
C ALA A 47 -18.33 6.86 9.41
N LEU A 48 -18.36 6.91 8.07
CA LEU A 48 -17.34 7.54 7.24
C LEU A 48 -17.84 8.84 6.63
N ALA A 49 -17.01 9.88 6.59
CA ALA A 49 -17.32 11.18 6.02
C ALA A 49 -17.11 11.17 4.50
N LEU A 50 -17.96 10.47 3.74
CA LEU A 50 -17.81 10.31 2.28
C LEU A 50 -18.65 11.33 1.48
N LYS A 51 -18.04 11.95 0.47
CA LYS A 51 -18.69 12.85 -0.49
C LYS A 51 -19.63 12.08 -1.42
N LYS A 52 -20.73 12.72 -1.83
CA LYS A 52 -21.56 12.24 -2.95
C LYS A 52 -20.74 12.33 -4.25
N ARG A 53 -20.75 11.24 -5.03
CA ARG A 53 -19.84 11.01 -6.17
C ARG A 53 -19.99 12.09 -7.25
N GLN A 54 -18.94 12.88 -7.51
CA GLN A 54 -18.86 13.81 -8.64
C GLN A 54 -17.41 13.96 -9.13
N ILE A 55 -16.80 12.87 -9.60
CA ILE A 55 -15.54 12.99 -10.35
C ILE A 55 -15.69 12.23 -11.66
N SER A 56 -16.08 12.94 -12.72
CA SER A 56 -15.91 12.46 -14.09
C SER A 56 -14.43 12.61 -14.44
N LEU A 57 -13.71 11.51 -14.50
CA LEU A 57 -12.35 11.48 -15.01
C LEU A 57 -12.32 10.57 -16.22
N THR A 58 -11.68 11.03 -17.29
CA THR A 58 -11.57 10.31 -18.57
C THR A 58 -10.13 10.01 -18.95
N CYS A 59 -9.13 10.45 -18.18
CA CYS A 59 -7.74 10.16 -18.50
C CYS A 59 -7.31 8.82 -17.88
N ALA A 60 -7.21 7.78 -18.70
CA ALA A 60 -6.60 6.51 -18.36
C ALA A 60 -5.18 6.46 -18.96
N SER A 61 -4.16 6.27 -18.13
CA SER A 61 -2.83 5.91 -18.63
C SER A 61 -2.78 4.41 -18.83
N ILE A 62 -2.41 3.96 -20.03
CA ILE A 62 -2.26 2.53 -20.31
C ILE A 62 -0.93 2.08 -19.72
N GLN A 63 -0.92 0.93 -19.05
CA GLN A 63 0.32 0.30 -18.61
C GLN A 63 0.72 -0.73 -19.64
N GLN A 64 1.96 -0.65 -20.12
CA GLN A 64 2.59 -1.70 -20.90
C GLN A 64 3.39 -2.59 -19.98
N ILE A 65 3.25 -3.89 -20.17
CA ILE A 65 3.99 -4.91 -19.46
C ILE A 65 4.92 -5.64 -20.42
N THR A 66 6.15 -5.84 -19.99
CA THR A 66 7.18 -6.57 -20.72
C THR A 66 7.73 -7.69 -19.84
N LYS A 67 7.72 -8.93 -20.32
CA LYS A 67 8.36 -10.05 -19.62
C LYS A 67 9.88 -9.88 -19.74
N VAL A 68 10.62 -9.96 -18.64
CA VAL A 68 12.04 -9.59 -18.66
C VAL A 68 12.97 -10.74 -19.05
N SER A 69 12.63 -11.95 -18.65
CA SER A 69 13.36 -13.17 -18.99
C SER A 69 12.38 -14.31 -19.24
N ASP A 70 12.77 -15.29 -20.04
CA ASP A 70 11.98 -16.49 -20.21
C ASP A 70 12.04 -17.45 -19.03
N ASP A 71 13.11 -17.39 -18.24
CA ASP A 71 13.40 -18.30 -17.13
C ASP A 71 12.62 -18.00 -15.84
N GLU A 72 12.27 -16.72 -15.62
CA GLU A 72 11.61 -16.26 -14.40
C GLU A 72 10.43 -15.34 -14.74
N PRO A 73 9.23 -15.57 -14.16
CA PRO A 73 8.04 -14.74 -14.41
C PRO A 73 8.11 -13.39 -13.65
N ILE A 74 9.07 -12.56 -14.05
CA ILE A 74 9.27 -11.17 -13.64
C ILE A 74 8.88 -10.28 -14.81
N TYR A 75 8.14 -9.21 -14.52
CA TYR A 75 7.58 -8.32 -15.53
C TYR A 75 7.91 -6.85 -15.23
N PHE A 76 8.33 -6.10 -16.24
CA PHE A 76 8.43 -4.64 -16.18
C PHE A 76 7.11 -3.98 -16.54
N VAL A 77 6.69 -2.99 -15.76
CA VAL A 77 5.48 -2.19 -15.96
C VAL A 77 5.87 -0.75 -16.27
N GLN A 78 5.59 -0.31 -17.48
CA GLN A 78 5.84 1.05 -17.97
C GLN A 78 4.52 1.77 -18.21
N LYS A 79 4.40 3.02 -17.78
CA LYS A 79 3.24 3.86 -18.12
C LYS A 79 3.43 4.43 -19.52
N ARG A 80 2.40 4.33 -20.37
CA ARG A 80 2.32 5.00 -21.66
C ARG A 80 1.13 5.95 -21.69
N ASP A 81 1.37 7.10 -22.31
CA ASP A 81 0.33 8.11 -22.56
C ASP A 81 -0.37 7.90 -23.92
N ASP A 82 0.16 7.00 -24.77
CA ASP A 82 -0.35 6.76 -26.11
C ASP A 82 -1.47 5.70 -26.15
N ALA A 83 -2.62 6.08 -26.72
CA ALA A 83 -3.81 5.25 -26.90
C ALA A 83 -3.68 4.19 -28.03
N ASN A 84 -2.60 4.20 -28.82
CA ASN A 84 -2.44 3.36 -30.00
C ASN A 84 -1.69 2.05 -29.71
N VAL A 85 -2.18 1.26 -28.76
CA VAL A 85 -1.64 -0.09 -28.52
C VAL A 85 -2.75 -1.12 -28.60
N TYR A 86 -2.57 -2.07 -29.52
CA TYR A 86 -3.45 -3.23 -29.73
C TYR A 86 -3.79 -3.90 -28.39
N THR A 87 -5.07 -3.84 -28.01
CA THR A 87 -5.64 -4.68 -26.97
C THR A 87 -5.91 -6.05 -27.60
N GLY A 88 -4.91 -6.94 -27.58
CA GLY A 88 -5.16 -8.35 -27.88
C GLY A 88 -6.31 -8.86 -27.01
N GLN A 89 -7.22 -9.65 -27.57
CA GLN A 89 -8.32 -10.27 -26.83
C GLN A 89 -7.75 -11.02 -25.62
N ARG A 90 -7.96 -10.50 -24.41
CA ARG A 90 -7.64 -11.19 -23.17
C ARG A 90 -8.75 -12.18 -22.85
N SER A 91 -8.38 -13.38 -22.44
CA SER A 91 -9.28 -14.23 -21.67
C SER A 91 -9.81 -13.45 -20.47
N PRO A 92 -11.09 -13.59 -20.11
CA PRO A 92 -11.68 -12.83 -19.01
C PRO A 92 -10.94 -13.12 -17.70
N ILE A 93 -10.39 -12.06 -17.09
CA ILE A 93 -9.76 -12.13 -15.77
C ILE A 93 -10.87 -12.21 -14.74
N LYS A 94 -11.02 -13.38 -14.09
CA LYS A 94 -12.12 -13.67 -13.15
C LYS A 94 -11.63 -13.93 -11.73
N ASN A 95 -10.36 -14.29 -11.57
CA ASN A 95 -9.76 -14.68 -10.31
C ASN A 95 -8.23 -14.54 -10.41
N GLU A 96 -7.53 -14.83 -9.32
CA GLU A 96 -6.07 -14.77 -9.23
C GLU A 96 -5.35 -15.68 -10.24
N GLU A 97 -5.83 -16.91 -10.41
CA GLU A 97 -5.23 -17.88 -11.34
C GLU A 97 -5.32 -17.39 -12.79
N THR A 98 -6.52 -16.98 -13.23
CA THR A 98 -6.73 -16.43 -14.57
C THR A 98 -5.94 -15.15 -14.82
N PHE A 99 -5.73 -14.32 -13.79
CA PHE A 99 -4.85 -13.16 -13.88
C PHE A 99 -3.40 -13.58 -14.17
N TRP A 100 -2.81 -14.47 -13.37
CA TRP A 100 -1.41 -14.89 -13.56
C TRP A 100 -1.22 -15.67 -14.85
N CYS A 101 -2.13 -16.59 -15.18
CA CYS A 101 -2.13 -17.29 -16.47
C CYS A 101 -2.19 -16.29 -17.65
N SER A 102 -2.96 -15.21 -17.52
CA SER A 102 -2.99 -14.18 -18.56
C SER A 102 -1.64 -13.48 -18.75
N LEU A 103 -0.82 -13.32 -17.70
CA LEU A 103 0.52 -12.75 -17.81
C LEU A 103 1.56 -13.75 -18.32
N SER A 104 1.40 -15.04 -18.02
CA SER A 104 2.33 -16.10 -18.42
C SER A 104 2.17 -16.53 -19.88
N ASN A 105 0.93 -16.52 -20.39
CA ASN A 105 0.61 -17.00 -21.75
C ASN A 105 0.80 -15.95 -22.85
N LEU A 106 1.18 -14.72 -22.51
CA LEU A 106 1.38 -13.64 -23.48
C LEU A 106 2.83 -13.60 -23.97
N GLY A 107 3.01 -13.16 -25.23
CA GLY A 107 4.33 -12.87 -25.79
C GLY A 107 5.05 -11.74 -25.04
N GLN A 108 6.23 -11.33 -25.52
CA GLN A 108 7.15 -10.46 -24.77
C GLN A 108 6.57 -9.10 -24.31
N LYS A 109 5.55 -8.53 -24.97
CA LYS A 109 4.99 -7.19 -24.68
C LYS A 109 3.45 -7.16 -24.78
N PHE A 110 2.76 -6.53 -23.82
CA PHE A 110 1.29 -6.37 -23.85
C PHE A 110 0.78 -5.21 -23.00
N SER A 111 -0.46 -4.77 -23.24
CA SER A 111 -1.12 -3.69 -22.48
C SER A 111 -2.09 -4.20 -21.42
N THR A 112 -2.20 -3.50 -20.30
CA THR A 112 -3.20 -3.77 -19.25
C THR A 112 -4.16 -2.61 -19.06
N SER A 113 -5.25 -2.86 -18.34
CA SER A 113 -6.13 -1.79 -17.90
C SER A 113 -5.33 -0.74 -17.13
N GLY A 114 -5.60 0.51 -17.47
CA GLY A 114 -4.88 1.63 -16.90
C GLY A 114 -5.13 1.83 -15.41
N VAL A 115 -4.21 2.54 -14.76
CA VAL A 115 -4.35 3.01 -13.38
C VAL A 115 -4.06 4.51 -13.33
N SER A 116 -5.06 5.29 -12.92
CA SER A 116 -4.90 6.73 -12.75
C SER A 116 -4.72 7.08 -11.28
N LEU A 117 -3.59 7.71 -10.96
CA LEU A 117 -3.31 8.28 -9.64
C LEU A 117 -3.66 9.76 -9.65
N LEU A 118 -4.47 10.18 -8.68
CA LEU A 118 -5.00 11.52 -8.54
C LEU A 118 -4.54 12.09 -7.19
N PRO A 119 -3.34 12.68 -7.14
CA PRO A 119 -2.83 13.26 -5.92
C PRO A 119 -3.71 14.44 -5.49
N ASN A 120 -3.84 14.63 -4.17
CA ASN A 120 -4.64 15.71 -3.58
C ASN A 120 -6.12 15.71 -4.01
N LYS A 121 -6.64 14.55 -4.41
CA LYS A 121 -8.08 14.30 -4.62
C LYS A 121 -8.54 13.29 -3.58
N SER A 122 -9.80 13.45 -3.17
CA SER A 122 -10.37 12.68 -2.07
C SER A 122 -11.88 12.57 -2.17
N PHE A 123 -12.39 11.36 -1.91
CA PHE A 123 -13.80 11.13 -1.66
C PHE A 123 -14.19 11.33 -0.20
N PHE A 124 -13.24 11.51 0.72
CA PHE A 124 -13.53 11.94 2.08
C PHE A 124 -13.74 13.47 2.15
N TYR A 125 -14.69 13.91 2.97
CA TYR A 125 -14.83 15.31 3.36
C TYR A 125 -13.63 15.76 4.20
N GLU A 126 -13.11 16.94 3.89
CA GLU A 126 -12.04 17.58 4.67
C GLU A 126 -12.59 18.20 5.97
N LYS A 127 -13.81 18.77 5.93
CA LYS A 127 -14.46 19.39 7.07
C LYS A 127 -15.02 18.33 8.02
N GLN A 128 -14.85 18.57 9.31
CA GLN A 128 -15.25 17.62 10.35
C GLN A 128 -16.76 17.63 10.58
N HIS A 129 -17.32 16.43 10.69
CA HIS A 129 -18.55 16.18 11.44
C HIS A 129 -18.15 15.20 12.55
N GLY A 130 -18.31 15.57 13.82
CA GLY A 130 -17.68 14.85 14.96
C GLY A 130 -17.96 13.34 15.05
N LYS A 131 -19.05 12.86 14.45
CA LYS A 131 -19.41 11.44 14.38
C LYS A 131 -18.68 10.66 13.26
N TYR A 132 -18.24 11.33 12.21
CA TYR A 132 -17.77 10.70 10.98
C TYR A 132 -16.24 10.70 10.88
N PHE A 133 -15.68 9.56 10.52
CA PHE A 133 -14.25 9.40 10.29
C PHE A 133 -13.85 9.95 8.91
N SER A 134 -12.71 10.66 8.88
CA SER A 134 -12.10 11.18 7.66
C SER A 134 -10.61 10.90 7.67
N ILE A 135 -10.09 10.36 6.56
CA ILE A 135 -8.68 9.97 6.45
C ILE A 135 -7.72 11.17 6.50
N HIS A 136 -8.18 12.39 6.18
CA HIS A 136 -7.36 13.61 6.16
C HIS A 136 -6.71 13.97 7.50
N ARG A 137 -7.23 13.41 8.60
CA ARG A 137 -6.69 13.64 9.95
C ARG A 137 -5.50 12.74 10.27
N ILE A 138 -5.28 11.70 9.49
CA ILE A 138 -4.34 10.63 9.82
C ILE A 138 -2.91 11.15 9.99
N PRO A 139 -2.32 11.93 9.06
CA PRO A 139 -0.98 12.50 9.24
C PRO A 139 -0.84 13.32 10.54
N ARG A 140 -1.86 14.13 10.89
CA ARG A 140 -1.87 15.00 12.09
C ARG A 140 -2.11 14.25 13.41
N LYS A 141 -2.68 13.05 13.34
CA LYS A 141 -2.83 12.14 14.49
C LYS A 141 -1.63 11.20 14.62
N SER A 142 -0.85 11.03 13.56
CA SER A 142 0.34 10.18 13.51
C SER A 142 1.58 10.88 14.09
N LEU A 143 2.70 10.16 14.15
CA LEU A 143 3.99 10.69 14.60
C LEU A 143 4.47 11.89 13.75
N LEU A 144 4.07 11.97 12.47
CA LEU A 144 4.43 13.06 11.56
C LEU A 144 4.07 14.46 12.10
N ARG A 145 3.11 14.54 13.03
CA ARG A 145 2.76 15.78 13.72
C ARG A 145 3.97 16.48 14.36
N LEU A 146 4.96 15.71 14.83
CA LEU A 146 6.16 16.25 15.46
C LEU A 146 6.99 17.11 14.50
N SER A 147 6.93 16.86 13.19
CA SER A 147 7.61 17.68 12.15
C SER A 147 6.94 19.03 11.88
N GLY A 148 5.90 19.38 12.64
CA GLY A 148 5.17 20.64 12.48
C GLY A 148 4.12 20.61 11.37
N THR A 149 3.22 21.59 11.39
CA THR A 149 2.04 21.66 10.52
C THR A 149 2.40 21.81 9.04
N LYS A 150 3.45 22.58 8.73
CA LYS A 150 3.90 22.82 7.35
C LYS A 150 4.31 21.53 6.65
N ILE A 151 5.07 20.66 7.34
CA ILE A 151 5.51 19.36 6.81
C ILE A 151 4.35 18.36 6.82
N THR A 152 3.63 18.26 7.94
CA THR A 152 2.50 17.33 8.07
C THR A 152 1.44 17.54 6.99
N ASN A 153 1.14 18.79 6.62
CA ASN A 153 0.15 19.11 5.60
C ASN A 153 0.58 18.77 4.16
N GLN A 154 1.84 18.38 3.94
CA GLN A 154 2.31 17.91 2.64
C GLN A 154 1.90 16.45 2.37
N PHE A 155 1.58 15.70 3.43
CA PHE A 155 1.07 14.33 3.35
C PHE A 155 -0.45 14.40 3.14
N VAL A 156 -0.85 14.46 1.89
CA VAL A 156 -2.26 14.51 1.47
C VAL A 156 -2.71 13.15 0.93
N SER A 157 -4.02 12.91 0.97
CA SER A 157 -4.58 11.69 0.39
C SER A 157 -4.39 11.66 -1.13
N SER A 158 -4.26 10.46 -1.66
CA SER A 158 -4.23 10.21 -3.09
C SER A 158 -5.33 9.23 -3.49
N LEU A 159 -6.17 9.66 -4.42
CA LEU A 159 -7.24 8.84 -4.98
C LEU A 159 -6.68 8.04 -6.16
N THR A 160 -7.02 6.77 -6.25
CA THR A 160 -6.55 5.89 -7.31
C THR A 160 -7.71 5.17 -7.98
N ARG A 161 -7.72 5.20 -9.31
CA ARG A 161 -8.71 4.52 -10.14
C ARG A 161 -8.06 3.38 -10.92
N ALA A 162 -8.55 2.17 -10.71
CA ALA A 162 -8.37 1.08 -11.67
C ALA A 162 -9.46 1.20 -12.73
N HIS A 163 -9.09 1.19 -14.02
CA HIS A 163 -10.05 1.40 -15.11
C HIS A 163 -10.75 0.12 -15.58
N GLY A 164 -10.26 -1.05 -15.18
CA GLY A 164 -10.85 -2.33 -15.55
C GLY A 164 -10.10 -3.54 -15.00
N PRO A 165 -10.57 -4.75 -15.35
CA PRO A 165 -9.97 -6.02 -14.93
C PRO A 165 -8.50 -6.13 -15.31
N GLY A 166 -7.67 -6.59 -14.36
CA GLY A 166 -6.24 -6.76 -14.56
C GLY A 166 -5.44 -5.47 -14.57
N ALA A 167 -6.00 -4.36 -14.05
CA ALA A 167 -5.22 -3.18 -13.72
C ALA A 167 -4.22 -3.50 -12.60
N ILE A 168 -2.95 -3.12 -12.80
CA ILE A 168 -1.81 -3.57 -12.00
C ILE A 168 -1.19 -2.40 -11.22
N PHE A 169 -0.82 -2.72 -9.98
CA PHE A 169 -0.06 -1.87 -9.09
C PHE A 169 1.29 -2.55 -8.86
N PRO A 170 2.36 -2.06 -9.49
CA PRO A 170 3.67 -2.68 -9.41
C PRO A 170 4.20 -2.73 -7.98
N LEU A 171 5.15 -3.64 -7.77
CA LEU A 171 5.91 -3.81 -6.55
C LEU A 171 6.60 -2.51 -6.17
N SER A 172 6.15 -1.94 -5.06
CA SER A 172 6.62 -0.66 -4.57
C SER A 172 6.57 -0.61 -3.04
N SER A 173 7.35 0.33 -2.48
CA SER A 173 7.23 0.77 -1.09
C SER A 173 6.63 2.16 -1.07
N VAL A 174 6.01 2.50 0.06
CA VAL A 174 5.60 3.87 0.36
C VAL A 174 6.83 4.78 0.38
N GLN A 175 6.68 6.00 -0.13
CA GLN A 175 7.73 7.02 -0.09
C GLN A 175 8.22 7.23 1.36
N GLN A 176 9.54 7.36 1.55
CA GLN A 176 10.18 7.47 2.87
C GLN A 176 9.90 6.27 3.80
N ARG A 177 9.49 5.13 3.23
CA ARG A 177 9.17 3.89 3.96
C ARG A 177 8.15 4.12 5.09
N LEU A 178 7.24 5.08 4.89
CA LEU A 178 6.13 5.36 5.80
C LEU A 178 5.11 4.21 5.83
N PHE A 179 4.23 4.23 6.81
CA PHE A 179 3.02 3.41 6.78
C PHE A 179 2.03 3.98 5.75
N LEU A 180 1.14 3.14 5.23
CA LEU A 180 0.08 3.57 4.30
C LEU A 180 -1.26 3.00 4.72
N LEU A 181 -2.26 3.87 4.89
CA LEU A 181 -3.65 3.49 5.05
C LEU A 181 -4.34 3.54 3.69
N VAL A 182 -5.00 2.46 3.28
CA VAL A 182 -5.71 2.34 2.00
C VAL A 182 -7.16 1.95 2.23
N TYR A 183 -8.09 2.81 1.85
CA TYR A 183 -9.53 2.54 1.86
C TYR A 183 -10.01 2.16 0.46
N HIS A 184 -10.73 1.04 0.33
CA HIS A 184 -11.37 0.66 -0.93
C HIS A 184 -12.81 1.18 -0.98
N HIS A 185 -13.08 2.16 -1.86
CA HIS A 185 -14.39 2.82 -1.92
C HIS A 185 -15.44 1.96 -2.63
N GLN A 186 -15.10 1.41 -3.80
CA GLN A 186 -16.04 0.71 -4.68
C GLN A 186 -15.30 -0.04 -5.79
N GLY A 187 -16.01 -0.97 -6.43
CA GLY A 187 -15.52 -1.75 -7.56
C GLY A 187 -15.37 -3.22 -7.20
N GLY A 188 -14.60 -3.93 -8.02
CA GLY A 188 -14.22 -5.32 -7.75
C GLY A 188 -13.08 -5.44 -6.74
N PRO A 189 -12.85 -6.66 -6.22
CA PRO A 189 -11.83 -6.91 -5.21
C PRO A 189 -10.42 -6.60 -5.71
N ARG A 190 -9.58 -6.13 -4.79
CA ARG A 190 -8.14 -5.91 -5.00
C ARG A 190 -7.34 -7.01 -4.33
N HIS A 191 -6.54 -7.72 -5.11
CA HIS A 191 -5.66 -8.80 -4.65
C HIS A 191 -4.27 -8.22 -4.39
N TRP A 192 -3.80 -8.34 -3.15
CA TRP A 192 -2.52 -7.83 -2.69
C TRP A 192 -1.54 -8.97 -2.43
N TYR A 193 -0.27 -8.72 -2.77
CA TYR A 193 0.88 -9.47 -2.28
C TYR A 193 1.75 -8.51 -1.50
N ILE A 194 1.97 -8.81 -0.23
CA ILE A 194 2.72 -7.98 0.70
C ILE A 194 3.97 -8.74 1.11
N ILE A 195 5.11 -8.09 1.02
CA ILE A 195 6.41 -8.63 1.45
C ILE A 195 6.85 -7.81 2.66
N PRO A 196 6.96 -8.43 3.86
CA PRO A 196 7.39 -7.74 5.07
C PRO A 196 8.75 -7.05 4.89
N ALA A 197 8.97 -5.97 5.63
CA ALA A 197 10.18 -5.15 5.49
C ALA A 197 11.49 -5.96 5.70
N CYS A 198 11.47 -6.98 6.57
CA CYS A 198 12.63 -7.83 6.82
C CYS A 198 13.08 -8.66 5.60
N GLU A 199 12.19 -8.94 4.64
CA GLU A 199 12.51 -9.69 3.42
C GLU A 199 13.07 -8.79 2.30
N ARG A 200 12.96 -7.46 2.46
CA ARG A 200 13.29 -6.46 1.44
C ARG A 200 14.72 -6.60 0.92
N GLU A 201 15.69 -6.68 1.82
CA GLU A 201 17.10 -6.75 1.45
C GLU A 201 17.44 -8.06 0.73
N THR A 202 16.89 -9.17 1.21
CA THR A 202 17.06 -10.49 0.60
C THR A 202 16.48 -10.49 -0.82
N LEU A 203 15.26 -9.99 -0.99
CA LEU A 203 14.61 -9.86 -2.30
C LEU A 203 15.42 -8.96 -3.25
N GLN A 204 15.90 -7.81 -2.77
CA GLN A 204 16.73 -6.90 -3.58
C GLN A 204 18.01 -7.59 -4.09
N LYS A 205 18.69 -8.35 -3.23
CA LYS A 205 19.90 -9.10 -3.59
C LYS A 205 19.61 -10.19 -4.63
N ILE A 206 18.50 -10.92 -4.48
CA ILE A 206 18.08 -11.94 -5.45
C ILE A 206 17.81 -11.29 -6.81
N LEU A 207 17.04 -10.21 -6.83
CA LEU A 207 16.71 -9.49 -8.05
C LEU A 207 17.96 -8.92 -8.73
N GLN A 208 18.89 -8.34 -7.97
CA GLN A 208 20.14 -7.78 -8.52
C GLN A 208 21.07 -8.84 -9.09
N ARG A 209 21.06 -10.07 -8.58
CA ARG A 209 21.81 -11.20 -9.17
C ARG A 209 21.28 -11.59 -10.54
N GLN A 210 19.97 -11.43 -10.77
CA GLN A 210 19.33 -11.66 -12.06
C GLN A 210 19.57 -10.49 -13.01
N ASN A 211 19.41 -9.25 -12.52
CA ASN A 211 19.68 -8.04 -13.27
C ASN A 211 20.01 -6.87 -12.33
N SER A 212 21.21 -6.31 -12.44
CA SER A 212 21.69 -5.23 -11.56
C SER A 212 20.88 -3.94 -11.65
N THR A 213 20.06 -3.79 -12.69
CA THR A 213 19.17 -2.63 -12.89
C THR A 213 17.86 -2.73 -12.11
N TYR A 214 17.49 -3.92 -11.61
CA TYR A 214 16.26 -4.10 -10.83
C TYR A 214 16.33 -3.33 -9.52
N CYS A 215 15.35 -2.46 -9.33
CA CYS A 215 15.23 -1.60 -8.17
C CYS A 215 13.83 -1.69 -7.56
N LEU A 216 13.77 -2.00 -6.27
CA LEU A 216 12.52 -2.05 -5.52
C LEU A 216 11.94 -0.65 -5.21
N GLU A 217 12.72 0.41 -5.42
CA GLU A 217 12.30 1.80 -5.16
C GLU A 217 11.58 2.43 -6.38
N HIS A 218 11.60 1.80 -7.55
CA HIS A 218 11.09 2.41 -8.78
C HIS A 218 9.60 2.16 -9.04
N GLY A 219 9.03 1.11 -8.45
CA GLY A 219 7.63 0.76 -8.73
C GLY A 219 7.40 0.33 -10.17
N GLU A 220 8.37 -0.38 -10.77
CA GLU A 220 8.33 -0.81 -12.18
C GLU A 220 8.26 -2.34 -12.32
N LEU A 221 8.37 -3.11 -11.25
CA LEU A 221 8.37 -4.57 -11.31
C LEU A 221 7.03 -5.14 -10.88
N MET A 222 6.57 -6.18 -11.55
CA MET A 222 5.50 -7.08 -11.09
C MET A 222 6.08 -8.49 -11.09
N ILE A 223 6.04 -9.17 -9.96
CA ILE A 223 6.72 -10.46 -9.76
C ILE A 223 5.66 -11.52 -9.52
N ASN A 224 5.64 -12.60 -10.29
CA ASN A 224 4.73 -13.70 -9.99
C ASN A 224 5.12 -14.37 -8.65
N PRO A 225 4.16 -14.64 -7.73
CA PRO A 225 4.42 -15.24 -6.43
C PRO A 225 5.24 -16.53 -6.45
N VAL A 226 5.22 -17.29 -7.55
CA VAL A 226 6.08 -18.49 -7.71
C VAL A 226 7.57 -18.17 -7.58
N VAL A 227 8.00 -16.95 -7.90
CA VAL A 227 9.37 -16.47 -7.70
C VAL A 227 9.66 -16.32 -6.20
N PHE A 228 8.73 -15.77 -5.42
CA PHE A 228 8.90 -15.66 -3.97
C PHE A 228 8.98 -17.05 -3.33
N ASP A 229 8.13 -17.98 -3.74
CA ASP A 229 8.17 -19.37 -3.27
C ASP A 229 9.51 -20.04 -3.61
N LYS A 230 10.01 -19.88 -4.85
CA LYS A 230 11.28 -20.44 -5.32
C LYS A 230 12.48 -19.98 -4.49
N TYR A 231 12.48 -18.70 -4.08
CA TYR A 231 13.58 -18.11 -3.32
C TYR A 231 13.31 -18.02 -1.82
N HIS A 232 12.26 -18.68 -1.33
CA HIS A 232 11.86 -18.68 0.08
C HIS A 232 11.67 -17.27 0.68
N ILE A 233 11.22 -16.31 -0.13
CA ILE A 233 10.84 -14.98 0.33
C ILE A 233 9.42 -15.08 0.91
N ARG A 234 9.27 -14.71 2.18
CA ARG A 234 7.95 -14.67 2.81
C ARG A 234 7.11 -13.56 2.20
N TYR A 235 5.89 -13.89 1.82
CA TYR A 235 4.88 -12.93 1.38
C TYR A 235 3.49 -13.33 1.86
N HIS A 236 2.61 -12.34 1.94
CA HIS A 236 1.25 -12.49 2.44
C HIS A 236 0.24 -12.02 1.42
N ARG A 237 -0.91 -12.71 1.38
CA ARG A 237 -2.01 -12.38 0.48
C ARG A 237 -3.10 -11.65 1.25
N ILE A 238 -3.71 -10.65 0.61
CA ILE A 238 -4.94 -9.99 1.09
C ILE A 238 -5.87 -9.80 -0.09
N ILE A 239 -7.13 -10.21 0.07
CA ILE A 239 -8.22 -9.78 -0.81
C ILE A 239 -8.97 -8.65 -0.10
N GLN A 240 -8.91 -7.45 -0.67
CA GLN A 240 -9.58 -6.26 -0.18
C GLN A 240 -10.85 -5.99 -1.00
N TYR A 241 -11.99 -6.00 -0.34
CA TYR A 241 -13.31 -5.67 -0.85
C TYR A 241 -13.68 -4.21 -0.55
N PRO A 242 -14.71 -3.67 -1.21
CA PRO A 242 -15.29 -2.37 -0.86
C PRO A 242 -15.64 -2.25 0.62
N ASN A 243 -15.38 -1.05 1.15
CA ASN A 243 -15.56 -0.65 2.54
C ASN A 243 -14.60 -1.29 3.54
N GLU A 244 -13.50 -1.90 3.06
CA GLU A 244 -12.41 -2.39 3.90
C GLU A 244 -11.20 -1.44 3.84
N PHE A 245 -10.46 -1.37 4.95
CA PHE A 245 -9.15 -0.75 5.00
C PHE A 245 -8.05 -1.82 4.90
N VAL A 246 -6.95 -1.48 4.26
CA VAL A 246 -5.67 -2.20 4.34
C VAL A 246 -4.64 -1.22 4.86
N ILE A 247 -3.84 -1.65 5.83
CA ILE A 247 -2.70 -0.88 6.33
C ILE A 247 -1.44 -1.62 5.95
N LEU A 248 -0.52 -0.92 5.28
CA LEU A 248 0.83 -1.40 5.01
C LEU A 248 1.77 -0.90 6.10
N SER A 249 2.62 -1.80 6.60
CA SER A 249 3.67 -1.49 7.56
C SER A 249 4.75 -0.62 6.94
N ALA A 250 5.47 0.15 7.77
CA ALA A 250 6.68 0.86 7.33
C ALA A 250 7.67 -0.11 6.65
N GLY A 251 8.24 0.35 5.54
CA GLY A 251 9.24 -0.38 4.75
C GLY A 251 8.76 -1.63 4.00
N ALA A 252 7.51 -2.08 4.22
CA ALA A 252 6.93 -3.22 3.52
C ALA A 252 6.79 -2.92 2.02
N LEU A 253 7.02 -3.94 1.21
CA LEU A 253 6.73 -3.87 -0.22
C LEU A 253 5.33 -4.41 -0.47
N SER A 254 4.67 -3.85 -1.48
CA SER A 254 3.40 -4.37 -1.94
C SER A 254 3.29 -4.29 -3.45
N GLN A 255 2.65 -5.30 -4.02
CA GLN A 255 2.14 -5.28 -5.39
C GLN A 255 0.69 -5.77 -5.36
N SER A 256 -0.11 -5.37 -6.34
CA SER A 256 -1.51 -5.82 -6.40
C SER A 256 -2.09 -5.74 -7.81
N PHE A 257 -3.24 -6.37 -7.99
CA PHE A 257 -4.08 -6.19 -9.17
C PHE A 257 -5.56 -6.14 -8.76
N THR A 258 -6.42 -5.73 -9.68
CA THR A 258 -7.87 -5.64 -9.47
C THR A 258 -8.61 -6.52 -10.45
N LEU A 259 -9.71 -7.14 -10.01
CA LEU A 259 -10.56 -7.94 -10.89
C LEU A 259 -11.55 -7.11 -11.71
N ASP A 260 -11.82 -5.87 -11.32
CA ASP A 260 -12.69 -4.94 -12.06
C ASP A 260 -12.20 -3.49 -11.93
N ALA A 261 -12.90 -2.58 -12.61
CA ALA A 261 -12.75 -1.16 -12.34
C ALA A 261 -13.06 -0.84 -10.87
N SER A 262 -12.20 -0.06 -10.22
CA SER A 262 -12.31 0.22 -8.79
C SER A 262 -11.79 1.60 -8.42
N TRP A 263 -12.20 2.07 -7.25
CA TRP A 263 -11.69 3.29 -6.62
C TRP A 263 -11.16 3.00 -5.24
N SER A 264 -9.94 3.44 -4.99
CA SER A 264 -9.32 3.37 -3.66
C SER A 264 -8.67 4.69 -3.32
N GLU A 265 -8.53 4.96 -2.04
CA GLU A 265 -7.91 6.17 -1.55
C GLU A 265 -6.87 5.82 -0.50
N SER A 266 -5.73 6.48 -0.55
CA SER A 266 -4.60 6.16 0.31
C SER A 266 -4.03 7.40 0.97
N ILE A 267 -3.51 7.25 2.18
CA ILE A 267 -2.82 8.33 2.89
C ILE A 267 -1.65 7.78 3.72
N PRO A 268 -0.45 8.37 3.60
CA PRO A 268 0.71 7.93 4.37
C PRO A 268 0.69 8.48 5.80
N PHE A 269 1.33 7.77 6.72
CA PHE A 269 1.48 8.16 8.12
C PHE A 269 2.69 7.50 8.78
N ALA A 270 3.00 7.89 10.02
CA ALA A 270 4.10 7.29 10.79
C ALA A 270 3.66 6.89 12.21
N LEU A 271 4.21 5.77 12.68
CA LEU A 271 4.22 5.35 14.08
C LEU A 271 5.65 5.46 14.65
N PRO A 272 5.85 5.44 15.98
CA PRO A 272 7.18 5.47 16.61
C PRO A 272 8.20 4.52 15.97
N SER A 273 7.77 3.29 15.64
CA SER A 273 8.57 2.26 15.00
C SER A 273 9.22 2.69 13.67
N TRP A 274 8.65 3.64 12.94
CA TRP A 274 9.24 4.18 11.72
C TRP A 274 10.62 4.83 11.97
N ILE A 275 10.79 5.44 13.15
CA ILE A 275 12.07 6.01 13.60
C ILE A 275 12.91 4.91 14.26
N GLU A 276 12.33 4.16 15.20
CA GLU A 276 13.05 3.20 16.04
C GLU A 276 13.68 2.05 15.25
N GLU A 277 13.03 1.61 14.17
CA GLU A 277 13.54 0.55 13.28
C GLU A 277 14.37 1.12 12.12
N GLY A 278 14.62 2.42 12.10
CA GLY A 278 15.48 3.07 11.11
C GLY A 278 14.89 3.23 9.72
N HIS A 279 13.60 2.97 9.51
CA HIS A 279 12.93 3.15 8.20
C HIS A 279 13.06 4.59 7.68
N ALA A 280 12.99 5.59 8.57
CA ALA A 280 13.11 7.01 8.25
C ALA A 280 14.50 7.40 7.71
N THR A 281 15.55 6.73 8.17
CA THR A 281 16.95 7.00 7.82
C THR A 281 17.50 6.01 6.80
N ALA A 282 16.73 4.97 6.47
CA ALA A 282 17.18 3.93 5.59
C ALA A 282 17.49 4.53 4.22
N ARG A 283 18.75 4.36 3.81
CA ARG A 283 19.17 4.79 2.47
C ARG A 283 18.45 3.90 1.45
N ASN A 284 18.10 4.50 0.31
CA ASN A 284 17.70 3.71 -0.85
C ASN A 284 18.84 2.73 -1.14
N LEU A 285 18.51 1.45 -1.34
CA LEU A 285 19.49 0.48 -1.79
C LEU A 285 20.06 0.98 -3.12
N ALA A 286 21.39 1.04 -3.22
CA ALA A 286 22.02 1.52 -4.44
C ALA A 286 21.57 0.64 -5.63
N CYS A 287 20.95 1.27 -6.63
CA CYS A 287 20.73 0.65 -7.93
C CYS A 287 21.58 1.36 -8.98
N GLN A 288 22.04 0.60 -9.99
CA GLN A 288 22.72 1.14 -11.19
C GLN A 288 21.74 1.77 -12.17
N CYS A 289 20.54 2.04 -11.71
CA CYS A 289 19.43 2.54 -12.47
C CYS A 289 19.67 4.02 -12.83
N ASN A 290 19.54 4.40 -14.09
CA ASN A 290 19.86 5.76 -14.55
C ASN A 290 18.72 6.78 -14.26
N ILE A 291 17.93 6.54 -13.22
CA ILE A 291 16.76 7.35 -12.87
C ILE A 291 17.12 8.23 -11.67
N ASN A 292 17.22 9.53 -11.93
CA ASN A 292 17.31 10.53 -10.86
C ASN A 292 15.99 10.52 -10.08
N PHE A 293 16.05 10.07 -8.83
CA PHE A 293 14.92 10.26 -7.91
C PHE A 293 14.68 11.77 -7.76
N PRO A 294 13.45 12.29 -8.02
CA PRO A 294 13.14 13.64 -7.58
C PRO A 294 13.38 13.67 -6.08
N LEU A 295 14.20 14.64 -5.62
CA LEU A 295 14.54 14.80 -4.21
C LEU A 295 13.25 14.69 -3.39
N SER A 296 13.12 13.57 -2.67
CA SER A 296 11.98 13.38 -1.77
C SER A 296 11.99 14.55 -0.80
N LYS A 297 10.81 15.08 -0.46
CA LYS A 297 10.66 16.09 0.59
C LYS A 297 11.28 15.53 1.87
N THR A 298 12.49 15.93 2.20
CA THR A 298 13.25 15.32 3.31
C THR A 298 12.57 15.72 4.62
N ILE A 299 12.02 14.73 5.31
CA ILE A 299 11.60 14.91 6.70
C ILE A 299 12.88 15.04 7.51
N ASP A 300 13.01 16.10 8.29
CA ASP A 300 14.10 16.22 9.25
C ASP A 300 13.87 15.25 10.41
N VAL A 301 14.63 14.14 10.38
CA VAL A 301 14.54 13.06 11.37
C VAL A 301 15.03 13.53 12.75
N SER A 302 15.86 14.58 12.83
CA SER A 302 16.40 15.08 14.11
C SER A 302 15.31 15.65 15.04
N VAL A 303 14.15 16.02 14.48
CA VAL A 303 12.99 16.51 15.23
C VAL A 303 12.36 15.41 16.10
N PHE A 304 12.53 14.14 15.73
CA PHE A 304 11.93 12.98 16.42
C PHE A 304 12.81 12.50 17.59
N ARG A 305 12.99 13.36 18.58
CA ARG A 305 13.73 13.03 19.81
C ARG A 305 12.96 12.02 20.66
N HIS A 306 13.69 11.12 21.32
CA HIS A 306 13.11 10.06 22.17
C HIS A 306 12.05 10.57 23.16
N GLU A 307 12.33 11.67 23.88
CA GLU A 307 11.39 12.29 24.82
C GLU A 307 10.06 12.72 24.18
N LEU A 308 10.12 13.25 22.94
CA LEU A 308 8.94 13.70 22.21
C LEU A 308 8.12 12.52 21.67
N ILE A 309 8.81 11.46 21.24
CA ILE A 309 8.17 10.20 20.84
C ILE A 309 7.44 9.58 22.03
N GLN A 310 8.10 9.49 23.19
CA GLN A 310 7.48 8.93 24.40
C GLN A 310 6.27 9.75 24.83
N LYS A 311 6.40 11.08 24.86
CA LYS A 311 5.25 11.98 25.14
C LYS A 311 4.10 11.76 24.14
N TYR A 312 4.40 11.55 22.87
CA TYR A 312 3.38 11.24 21.85
C TYR A 312 2.69 9.90 22.14
N ILE A 313 3.44 8.85 22.49
CA ILE A 313 2.89 7.53 22.85
C ILE A 313 1.92 7.69 24.02
N ASP A 314 2.36 8.32 25.11
CA ASP A 314 1.57 8.45 26.34
C ASP A 314 0.29 9.26 26.14
N THR A 315 0.33 10.27 25.28
CA THR A 315 -0.80 11.18 25.06
C THR A 315 -1.77 10.75 23.97
N HIS A 316 -1.34 9.93 23.00
CA HIS A 316 -2.12 9.65 21.79
C HIS A 316 -2.25 8.17 21.43
N LEU A 317 -1.37 7.30 21.92
CA LEU A 317 -1.34 5.87 21.56
C LEU A 317 -1.64 4.92 22.73
N ASN A 318 -1.73 5.41 23.97
CA ASN A 318 -2.11 4.65 25.16
C ASN A 318 -3.54 5.01 25.63
N ILE A 319 -4.49 5.08 24.70
CA ILE A 319 -5.89 5.38 24.98
C ILE A 319 -6.60 4.07 25.36
N VAL A 320 -6.72 3.82 26.65
CA VAL A 320 -7.55 2.73 27.19
C VAL A 320 -8.98 3.24 27.32
N LYS A 321 -9.96 2.46 26.83
CA LYS A 321 -11.37 2.74 27.10
C LYS A 321 -11.61 2.51 28.59
N ASP A 322 -12.07 3.54 29.31
CA ASP A 322 -12.39 3.45 30.74
C ASP A 322 -13.14 2.14 31.07
N GLY A 323 -12.47 1.25 31.80
CA GLY A 323 -13.10 0.39 32.79
C GLY A 323 -13.72 -0.95 32.41
N LYS A 324 -13.47 -1.58 31.24
CA LYS A 324 -13.81 -3.02 31.04
C LYS A 324 -12.85 -3.75 30.10
N THR A 325 -11.81 -4.35 30.66
CA THR A 325 -11.15 -5.53 30.12
C THR A 325 -12.05 -6.74 30.33
N SER A 326 -12.73 -7.18 29.27
CA SER A 326 -13.14 -8.59 29.14
C SER A 326 -12.05 -9.30 28.36
N ILE A 327 -10.93 -9.59 29.02
CA ILE A 327 -10.00 -10.60 28.53
C ILE A 327 -10.57 -11.92 29.04
N THR A 328 -11.37 -12.59 28.21
CA THR A 328 -11.50 -14.05 28.34
C THR A 328 -10.35 -14.66 27.55
N GLN A 329 -9.59 -15.47 28.29
CA GLN A 329 -8.44 -16.27 27.87
C GLN A 329 -8.74 -17.14 26.66
#